data_AF-A0AAY5KGN4-F1
#
_entry.id   AF-A0AAY5KGN4-F1
#
_cell.length_a   1.000
_cell.length_b   1.000
_cell.length_c   1.000
_cell.angle_alpha   90.00
_cell.angle_beta   90.00
_cell.angle_gamma   90.00
#
_symmetry.space_group_name_H-M   'P 1'
#
loop_
_entity.id
_entity.type
_entity.pdbx_description
1 polymer ?
#
loop_
_entity_poly.entity_id
_entity_poly.type
_entity_poly.pdbx_seq_one_letter_code
_entity_poly.pdbx_strand_id
1 'polypeptide(L)'
;MELWISYNLIEKLKGIHVMKKLKILYMSNNLVKEWTEFLKLADLPSLMDLVFVGNPLEEKYSAEGNWIEEATKRLPKLKKIDGTPVIKHDDDEEGDS
;
A
#
# COMPACT_ATOMS: atom_id res chain seq x y z
N MET A 1 2.89 0.09 14.32
CA MET A 1 3.96 1.05 13.98
C MET A 1 3.51 1.83 12.76
N GLU A 2 3.91 3.09 12.66
CA GLU A 2 3.46 4.02 11.63
C GLU A 2 4.70 4.68 11.02
N LEU A 3 4.68 4.95 9.71
CA LEU A 3 5.80 5.54 8.99
C LEU A 3 5.29 6.57 7.97
N TRP A 4 5.85 7.78 8.02
CA TRP A 4 5.60 8.86 7.07
C TRP A 4 6.87 9.16 6.29
N ILE A 5 6.82 8.94 4.99
CA ILE A 5 7.94 9.14 4.05
C ILE A 5 7.46 9.84 2.78
N SER A 6 6.44 10.69 2.88
CA SER A 6 5.98 11.49 1.73
C SER A 6 7.04 12.48 1.26
N TYR A 7 7.05 12.82 -0.04
CA TYR A 7 7.98 13.79 -0.65
C TYR A 7 9.48 13.43 -0.52
N ASN A 8 9.83 12.15 -0.57
CA ASN A 8 11.23 11.69 -0.44
C ASN A 8 11.85 11.19 -1.75
N LEU A 9 11.19 11.38 -2.90
CA LEU A 9 11.66 10.94 -4.22
C LEU A 9 11.97 9.43 -4.29
N ILE A 10 11.27 8.62 -3.51
CA ILE A 10 11.53 7.18 -3.42
C ILE A 10 11.03 6.49 -4.69
N GLU A 11 11.94 5.90 -5.46
CA GLU A 11 11.60 5.09 -6.62
C GLU A 11 11.47 3.60 -6.27
N LYS A 12 12.22 3.13 -5.27
CA LYS A 12 12.36 1.70 -4.94
C LYS A 12 12.20 1.44 -3.46
N LEU A 13 11.39 0.44 -3.11
CA LEU A 13 11.10 0.01 -1.75
C LEU A 13 12.08 -1.05 -1.26
N LYS A 14 13.38 -0.79 -1.41
CA LYS A 14 14.42 -1.72 -0.93
C LYS A 14 14.40 -1.78 0.60
N GLY A 15 14.49 -2.98 1.15
CA GLY A 15 14.55 -3.18 2.60
C GLY A 15 13.21 -3.04 3.34
N ILE A 16 12.11 -2.65 2.67
CA ILE A 16 10.80 -2.47 3.32
C ILE A 16 10.36 -3.71 4.10
N HIS A 17 10.66 -4.91 3.57
CA HIS A 17 10.30 -6.22 4.12
C HIS A 17 10.72 -6.45 5.58
N VAL A 18 11.71 -5.72 6.12
CA VAL A 18 12.14 -5.85 7.52
C VAL A 18 11.12 -5.25 8.50
N MET A 19 10.24 -4.37 8.03
CA MET A 19 9.28 -3.63 8.86
C MET A 19 7.98 -4.43 9.11
N LYS A 20 8.11 -5.65 9.64
CA LYS A 20 6.99 -6.60 9.81
C LYS A 20 5.83 -6.10 10.68
N LYS A 21 6.08 -5.14 11.59
CA LYS A 21 5.08 -4.55 12.50
C LYS A 21 4.49 -3.22 11.99
N LEU A 22 4.83 -2.81 10.76
CA LEU A 22 4.30 -1.60 10.15
C LEU A 22 2.82 -1.79 9.81
N LYS A 23 1.97 -0.90 10.35
CA LYS A 23 0.52 -0.92 10.18
C LYS A 23 0.05 0.19 9.25
N ILE A 24 0.68 1.36 9.34
CA ILE A 24 0.33 2.55 8.58
C ILE A 24 1.57 3.01 7.82
N LEU A 25 1.45 3.17 6.50
CA LEU A 25 2.51 3.70 5.65
C LEU A 25 1.97 4.84 4.80
N TYR A 26 2.41 6.06 5.08
CA TYR A 26 2.11 7.22 4.26
C TYR A 26 3.34 7.59 3.45
N MET A 27 3.25 7.42 2.15
CA MET A 27 4.35 7.59 1.20
C MET A 27 3.91 8.30 -0.09
N SER A 28 3.02 9.28 0.07
CA SER A 28 2.55 10.12 -1.04
C SER A 28 3.68 10.96 -1.67
N ASN A 29 3.49 11.35 -2.94
CA ASN A 29 4.42 12.21 -3.66
C ASN A 29 5.86 11.65 -3.68
N ASN A 30 5.97 10.34 -3.95
CA ASN A 30 7.23 9.67 -4.24
C ASN A 30 7.28 9.31 -5.74
N LEU A 31 8.26 8.52 -6.17
CA LEU A 31 8.54 8.26 -7.59
C LEU A 31 8.34 6.79 -7.95
N VAL A 32 7.50 6.06 -7.23
CA VAL A 32 7.23 4.66 -7.54
C VAL A 32 6.38 4.55 -8.80
N LYS A 33 6.94 3.92 -9.84
CA LYS A 33 6.35 3.81 -11.19
C LYS A 33 5.86 2.41 -11.53
N GLU A 34 6.36 1.40 -10.83
CA GLU A 34 6.23 -0.01 -11.22
C GLU A 34 5.49 -0.83 -10.16
N TRP A 35 4.61 -1.72 -10.61
CA TRP A 35 3.93 -2.68 -9.73
C TRP A 35 4.90 -3.60 -9.00
N THR A 36 6.06 -3.89 -9.59
CA THR A 36 7.09 -4.72 -8.96
C THR A 36 7.61 -4.12 -7.66
N GLU A 37 7.66 -2.79 -7.55
CA GLU A 37 8.00 -2.10 -6.31
C GLU A 37 6.82 -2.09 -5.34
N PHE A 38 5.60 -1.79 -5.83
CA PHE A 38 4.39 -1.81 -5.02
C PHE A 38 4.12 -3.18 -4.37
N LEU A 39 4.33 -4.28 -5.11
CA LEU A 39 4.14 -5.65 -4.62
C LEU A 39 5.05 -6.01 -3.44
N LYS A 40 6.17 -5.30 -3.22
CA LYS A 40 7.01 -5.50 -2.03
C LYS A 40 6.30 -5.14 -0.73
N LEU A 41 5.24 -4.33 -0.79
CA LEU A 41 4.39 -4.05 0.36
C LEU A 41 3.61 -5.29 0.82
N ALA A 42 3.45 -6.32 -0.03
CA ALA A 42 2.84 -7.58 0.36
C ALA A 42 3.65 -8.32 1.43
N ASP A 43 4.96 -8.04 1.54
CA ASP A 43 5.84 -8.60 2.56
C ASP A 43 5.63 -7.97 3.96
N LEU A 44 4.68 -7.03 4.09
CA LEU A 44 4.32 -6.35 5.33
C LEU A 44 3.01 -6.94 5.87
N PRO A 45 3.06 -7.98 6.72
CA PRO A 45 1.86 -8.72 7.12
C PRO A 45 0.89 -7.89 7.98
N SER A 46 1.38 -6.84 8.65
CA SER A 46 0.57 -5.96 9.49
C SER A 46 0.06 -4.71 8.78
N LEU A 47 0.42 -4.48 7.51
CA LEU A 47 0.07 -3.25 6.81
C LEU A 47 -1.43 -3.23 6.51
N MET A 48 -2.09 -2.17 6.98
CA MET A 48 -3.55 -2.02 6.89
C MET A 48 -3.99 -0.68 6.31
N ASP A 49 -3.21 0.39 6.50
CA ASP A 49 -3.49 1.73 5.96
C ASP A 49 -2.31 2.21 5.11
N LEU A 50 -2.59 2.54 3.86
CA LEU A 50 -1.62 2.99 2.86
C LEU A 50 -2.08 4.30 2.24
N VAL A 51 -1.19 5.29 2.22
CA VAL A 51 -1.34 6.49 1.40
C VAL A 51 -0.21 6.52 0.37
N PHE A 52 -0.59 6.47 -0.89
CA PHE A 52 0.29 6.32 -2.05
C PHE A 52 0.01 7.38 -3.15
N VAL A 53 -0.97 8.27 -2.95
CA VAL A 53 -1.29 9.40 -3.85
C VAL A 53 -0.05 10.16 -4.33
N GLY A 54 -0.01 10.52 -5.62
CA GLY A 54 1.05 11.33 -6.21
C GLY A 54 2.32 10.53 -6.51
N ASN A 55 2.24 9.20 -6.48
CA ASN A 55 3.24 8.35 -7.11
C ASN A 55 2.83 8.13 -8.57
N PRO A 56 3.77 8.11 -9.54
CA PRO A 56 3.43 7.95 -10.96
C PRO A 56 2.61 6.69 -11.27
N LEU A 57 2.82 5.61 -10.52
CA LEU A 57 2.00 4.40 -10.62
C LEU A 57 0.54 4.68 -10.23
N GLU A 58 0.30 5.38 -9.12
CA GLU A 58 -1.06 5.72 -8.70
C GLU A 58 -1.70 6.68 -9.69
N GLU A 59 -1.02 7.76 -10.08
CA GLU A 59 -1.57 8.75 -11.02
C GLU A 59 -2.03 8.11 -12.34
N LYS A 60 -1.24 7.15 -12.86
CA LYS A 60 -1.58 6.42 -14.08
C LYS A 60 -2.89 5.64 -13.94
N TYR A 61 -3.02 4.84 -12.89
CA TYR A 61 -4.20 3.97 -12.70
C TYR A 61 -5.40 4.75 -12.15
N SER A 62 -5.17 5.88 -11.48
CA SER A 62 -6.23 6.81 -11.11
C SER A 62 -6.82 7.51 -12.34
N ALA A 63 -5.98 7.88 -13.32
CA ALA A 63 -6.45 8.41 -14.61
C ALA A 63 -7.24 7.37 -15.43
N GLU A 64 -6.92 6.08 -15.27
CA GLU A 64 -7.67 4.96 -15.86
C GLU A 64 -8.93 4.57 -15.05
N GLY A 65 -9.10 5.13 -13.85
CA GLY A 65 -10.26 4.88 -12.97
C GLY A 65 -10.25 3.53 -12.24
N ASN A 66 -9.13 2.81 -12.23
CA ASN A 66 -9.02 1.44 -11.69
C ASN A 66 -7.97 1.29 -10.57
N TRP A 67 -7.41 2.38 -10.07
CA TRP A 67 -6.37 2.36 -9.04
C TRP A 67 -6.72 1.53 -7.80
N ILE A 68 -7.84 1.82 -7.14
CA ILE A 68 -8.24 1.15 -5.90
C ILE A 68 -8.46 -0.35 -6.13
N GLU A 69 -9.05 -0.73 -7.26
CA GLU A 69 -9.27 -2.13 -7.64
C GLU A 69 -7.94 -2.87 -7.83
N GLU A 70 -7.04 -2.32 -8.65
CA GLU A 70 -5.75 -2.93 -8.96
C GLU A 70 -4.82 -3.01 -7.73
N ALA A 71 -4.84 -1.98 -6.88
CA ALA A 71 -4.10 -1.94 -5.63
C ALA A 71 -4.62 -2.98 -4.62
N THR A 72 -5.94 -3.05 -4.45
CA THR A 72 -6.61 -3.99 -3.53
C THR A 72 -6.48 -5.44 -3.96
N LYS A 73 -6.45 -5.70 -5.27
CA LYS A 73 -6.20 -7.03 -5.85
C LYS A 73 -4.79 -7.54 -5.51
N ARG A 74 -3.80 -6.65 -5.49
CA ARG A 74 -2.39 -6.99 -5.21
C ARG A 74 -2.05 -7.00 -3.73
N LEU A 75 -2.67 -6.14 -2.94
CA LEU A 75 -2.48 -6.04 -1.50
C LEU A 75 -3.80 -6.30 -0.78
N PRO A 76 -4.23 -7.58 -0.72
CA PRO A 76 -5.57 -7.87 -0.28
C PRO A 76 -5.84 -7.62 1.22
N LYS A 77 -4.80 -7.42 2.02
CA LYS A 77 -4.88 -7.20 3.47
C LYS A 77 -5.10 -5.73 3.85
N LEU A 78 -5.04 -4.81 2.88
CA LEU A 78 -5.27 -3.40 3.14
C LEU A 78 -6.74 -3.15 3.49
N LYS A 79 -6.95 -2.41 4.58
CA LYS A 79 -8.26 -1.95 5.05
C LYS A 79 -8.58 -0.55 4.56
N LYS A 80 -7.54 0.24 4.22
CA LYS A 80 -7.68 1.62 3.77
C LYS A 80 -6.58 1.97 2.77
N ILE A 81 -6.98 2.60 1.67
CA ILE A 81 -6.08 3.08 0.61
C ILE A 81 -6.47 4.53 0.30
N ASP A 82 -5.51 5.44 0.41
CA ASP A 82 -5.66 6.86 0.03
C ASP A 82 -6.87 7.55 0.66
N GLY A 83 -7.17 7.23 1.92
CA GLY A 83 -8.34 7.76 2.61
C GLY A 83 -9.62 6.95 2.42
N THR A 84 -9.68 6.08 1.41
CA THR A 84 -10.85 5.25 1.07
C THR A 84 -10.82 3.94 1.85
N PRO A 85 -11.84 3.64 2.67
CA PRO A 85 -12.00 2.32 3.27
C PRO A 85 -12.18 1.27 2.19
N VAL A 86 -11.35 0.23 2.24
CA VAL A 86 -11.50 -0.95 1.39
C VAL A 86 -12.37 -1.93 2.14
N ILE A 87 -13.65 -1.97 1.78
CA ILE A 87 -14.60 -2.91 2.37
C ILE A 87 -14.39 -4.25 1.66
N LYS A 88 -13.93 -5.23 2.42
CA LYS A 88 -13.94 -6.63 2.01
C LYS A 88 -14.95 -7.36 2.87
N HIS A 89 -15.66 -8.31 2.27
CA HIS A 89 -16.34 -9.33 3.04
C HIS A 89 -15.24 -10.18 3.69
N ASP A 90 -15.08 -10.03 5.00
CA ASP A 90 -14.11 -10.74 5.81
C ASP A 90 -14.45 -12.24 5.80
N ASP A 91 -13.65 -13.05 5.11
CA ASP A 91 -13.64 -14.52 5.20
C ASP A 91 -12.38 -15.02 5.95
N ASP A 92 -11.85 -14.27 6.90
CA ASP A 92 -10.79 -14.77 7.79
C ASP A 92 -11.16 -14.51 9.25
N GLU A 93 -11.90 -15.46 9.80
CA GLU A 93 -11.84 -15.86 11.21
C GLU A 93 -10.40 -16.21 11.63
N GLU A 94 -10.14 -15.99 12.93
CA GLU A 94 -9.18 -16.69 13.79
C GLU A 94 -7.68 -16.72 13.41
N GLY A 95 -6.87 -16.16 14.32
CA GLY A 95 -5.43 -16.39 14.31
C GLY A 95 -4.65 -15.62 15.37
N ASP A 96 -4.95 -15.83 16.65
CA ASP A 96 -3.89 -16.18 17.61
C ASP A 96 -4.51 -16.82 18.86
N SER A 97 -4.21 -18.12 19.04
CA SER A 97 -4.31 -18.85 20.31
C SER A 97 -3.11 -18.55 21.19
#